data_AF-A0A951ZBA3-F1
#
_entry.id   AF-A0A951ZBA3-F1
#
_cell.length_a   1.000
_cell.length_b   1.000
_cell.length_c   1.000
_cell.angle_alpha   90.00
_cell.angle_beta   90.00
_cell.angle_gamma   90.00
#
_symmetry.space_group_name_H-M   'P 1'
#
loop_
_entity.id
_entity.type
_entity.pdbx_description
1 polymer ?
#
loop_
_entity_poly.entity_id
_entity_poly.type
_entity_poly.pdbx_seq_one_letter_code
_entity_poly.pdbx_strand_id
1 'polypeptide(L)'
;MDDNRKKALAAALGQIERQFGKGSVMRLGDGGASRDIETVSTGSLGIDIALGVGGLPRGRVVEIFGPESSGKTTLTLETIAQCQKAGGTAAFVDAEHALDPIYAEKLGVNVGDLLVSQPDTGEQALEITDLLVRSGAVDLIVVDSVAALTPKAEIEGELGDSHVGLHAR
;
A
#
# COMPACT_ATOMS: atom_id res chain seq x y z
N MET A 1 -38.67 16.68 -1.33
CA MET A 1 -37.50 17.56 -1.11
C MET A 1 -37.86 18.93 -1.63
N ASP A 2 -37.92 19.95 -0.77
CA ASP A 2 -38.23 21.33 -1.18
C ASP A 2 -37.26 21.83 -2.25
N ASP A 3 -37.80 22.50 -3.27
CA ASP A 3 -37.01 23.07 -4.38
C ASP A 3 -35.98 24.11 -3.89
N ASN A 4 -36.28 24.83 -2.82
CA ASN A 4 -35.33 25.73 -2.17
C ASN A 4 -34.13 24.97 -1.59
N ARG A 5 -34.36 23.78 -1.02
CA ARG A 5 -33.28 22.93 -0.49
C ARG A 5 -32.38 22.42 -1.62
N LYS A 6 -32.94 22.06 -2.77
CA LYS A 6 -32.17 21.63 -3.95
C LYS A 6 -31.32 22.76 -4.52
N LYS A 7 -31.86 23.98 -4.62
CA LYS A 7 -31.10 25.16 -5.08
C LYS A 7 -29.97 25.53 -4.14
N ALA A 8 -30.21 25.53 -2.83
CA ALA A 8 -29.19 25.79 -1.82
C ALA A 8 -28.05 24.74 -1.88
N LEU A 9 -28.41 23.46 -2.04
CA LEU A 9 -27.45 22.39 -2.21
C LEU A 9 -26.60 22.56 -3.47
N ALA A 10 -27.21 22.88 -4.62
CA ALA A 10 -26.48 23.10 -5.86
C ALA A 10 -25.50 24.28 -5.78
N ALA A 11 -25.90 25.38 -5.13
CA ALA A 11 -25.04 26.53 -4.90
C ALA A 11 -23.82 26.18 -4.02
N ALA A 12 -24.04 25.43 -2.93
CA ALA A 12 -22.98 24.97 -2.05
C ALA A 12 -21.99 24.03 -2.78
N LEU A 13 -22.50 23.08 -3.58
CA LEU A 13 -21.66 22.18 -4.38
C LEU A 13 -20.79 22.96 -5.37
N GLY A 14 -21.36 23.95 -6.07
CA GLY A 14 -20.61 24.80 -7.00
C GLY A 14 -19.57 25.69 -6.33
N GLN A 15 -19.82 26.12 -5.08
CA GLN A 15 -18.84 26.89 -4.30
C GLN A 15 -17.65 26.03 -3.89
N ILE A 16 -17.89 24.79 -3.45
CA ILE A 16 -16.84 23.82 -3.11
C ILE A 16 -15.96 23.54 -4.33
N GLU A 17 -16.57 23.27 -5.49
CA GLU A 17 -15.81 22.98 -6.72
C GLU A 17 -14.95 24.16 -7.19
N ARG A 18 -15.41 25.40 -6.99
CA ARG A 18 -14.63 26.62 -7.30
C ARG A 18 -13.46 26.83 -6.36
N GLN A 19 -13.61 26.50 -5.07
CA GLN A 19 -12.55 26.70 -4.08
C GLN A 19 -11.49 25.59 -4.10
N PHE A 20 -11.90 24.34 -4.32
CA PHE A 20 -11.04 23.17 -4.12
C PHE A 20 -10.79 22.37 -5.42
N GLY A 21 -11.33 22.83 -6.54
CA GLY A 21 -11.14 22.22 -7.86
C GLY A 21 -12.20 21.18 -8.24
N LYS A 22 -12.17 20.75 -9.51
CA LYS A 22 -13.07 19.74 -10.05
C LYS A 22 -12.93 18.42 -9.29
N GLY A 23 -14.06 17.80 -8.94
CA GLY A 23 -14.09 16.52 -8.22
C GLY A 23 -13.91 16.62 -6.70
N SER A 24 -13.76 17.83 -6.14
CA SER A 24 -13.72 18.06 -4.69
C SER A 24 -15.02 17.69 -3.97
N VAL A 25 -16.15 17.71 -4.67
CA VAL A 25 -17.41 17.14 -4.20
C VAL A 25 -18.21 16.57 -5.36
N MET A 26 -18.72 15.36 -5.20
CA MET A 26 -19.58 14.71 -6.19
C MET A 26 -20.60 13.82 -5.50
N ARG A 27 -21.73 13.57 -6.17
CA ARG A 27 -22.62 12.51 -5.71
C ARG A 27 -21.95 11.18 -5.97
N LEU A 28 -22.00 10.29 -4.99
CA LEU A 28 -21.41 8.95 -5.06
C LEU A 28 -21.85 8.15 -6.31
N GLY A 29 -23.04 8.45 -6.84
CA GLY A 29 -23.58 7.81 -8.05
C GLY A 29 -23.34 8.54 -9.39
N ASP A 30 -22.90 9.80 -9.37
CA ASP A 30 -22.80 10.67 -10.57
C ASP A 30 -21.38 10.72 -11.17
N GLY A 31 -20.39 10.09 -10.52
CA GLY A 31 -19.01 10.07 -10.97
C GLY A 31 -18.61 8.72 -11.57
N GLY A 32 -17.95 8.75 -12.73
CA GLY A 32 -17.16 7.64 -13.29
C GLY A 32 -15.93 7.27 -12.46
N ALA A 33 -15.97 7.48 -11.14
CA ALA A 33 -15.12 6.74 -10.22
C ALA A 33 -15.55 5.28 -10.37
N SER A 34 -14.72 4.50 -11.07
CA SER A 34 -14.95 3.10 -11.37
C SER A 34 -15.67 2.40 -10.21
N ARG A 35 -16.89 1.92 -10.45
CA ARG A 35 -17.59 1.05 -9.49
C ARG A 35 -16.84 -0.28 -9.32
N ASP A 36 -15.93 -0.57 -10.24
CA ASP A 36 -15.05 -1.72 -10.19
C ASP A 36 -13.76 -1.29 -9.49
N ILE A 37 -13.62 -1.74 -8.24
CA ILE A 37 -12.36 -1.63 -7.50
C ILE A 37 -11.36 -2.52 -8.25
N GLU A 38 -10.35 -1.92 -8.88
CA GLU A 38 -9.28 -2.71 -9.47
C GLU A 38 -8.51 -3.45 -8.38
N THR A 39 -8.20 -4.71 -8.63
CA THR A 39 -7.53 -5.58 -7.66
C THR A 39 -6.29 -6.25 -8.25
N VAL A 40 -5.41 -6.69 -7.36
CA VAL A 40 -4.28 -7.58 -7.65
C VAL A 40 -4.55 -8.90 -6.95
N SER A 41 -4.52 -10.01 -7.69
CA SER A 41 -4.70 -11.35 -7.10
C SER A 41 -3.61 -11.61 -6.07
N THR A 42 -3.98 -12.26 -4.96
CA THR A 42 -3.05 -12.66 -3.90
C THR A 42 -2.19 -13.86 -4.28
N GLY A 43 -2.47 -14.52 -5.42
CA GLY A 43 -1.93 -15.83 -5.78
C GLY A 43 -2.75 -17.00 -5.21
N SER A 44 -3.59 -16.74 -4.22
CA SER A 44 -4.47 -17.73 -3.59
C SER A 44 -5.93 -17.49 -3.95
N LEU A 45 -6.51 -18.43 -4.72
CA LEU A 45 -7.94 -18.41 -5.05
C LEU A 45 -8.84 -18.34 -3.80
N GLY A 46 -8.45 -19.01 -2.72
CA GLY A 46 -9.21 -18.99 -1.46
C GLY A 46 -9.26 -17.61 -0.82
N ILE A 47 -8.12 -16.90 -0.81
CA ILE A 47 -8.04 -15.54 -0.26
C ILE A 47 -8.78 -14.55 -1.16
N ASP A 48 -8.59 -14.64 -2.48
CA ASP A 48 -9.25 -13.75 -3.44
C ASP A 48 -10.78 -13.84 -3.37
N ILE A 49 -11.32 -15.06 -3.20
CA ILE A 49 -12.75 -15.28 -2.96
C ILE A 49 -13.18 -14.68 -1.61
N ALA A 50 -12.41 -14.93 -0.55
CA ALA A 50 -12.75 -14.46 0.80
C ALA A 50 -12.77 -12.92 0.90
N LEU A 51 -11.94 -12.22 0.13
CA LEU A 51 -11.93 -10.76 0.05
C LEU A 51 -13.17 -10.17 -0.64
N GLY A 52 -13.91 -10.97 -1.41
CA GLY A 52 -15.17 -10.57 -2.08
C GLY A 52 -15.00 -9.63 -3.27
N VAL A 53 -13.84 -9.01 -3.43
CA VAL A 53 -13.47 -8.13 -4.55
C VAL A 53 -12.46 -8.79 -5.52
N GLY A 54 -12.08 -10.04 -5.25
CA GLY A 54 -11.22 -10.84 -6.15
C GLY A 54 -9.71 -10.57 -6.03
N GLY A 55 -9.27 -9.93 -4.95
CA GLY A 55 -7.85 -9.66 -4.68
C GLY A 55 -7.63 -8.45 -3.78
N LEU A 56 -6.39 -7.99 -3.66
CA LEU A 56 -6.04 -6.79 -2.91
C LEU A 56 -6.42 -5.53 -3.71
N PRO A 57 -7.13 -4.56 -3.11
CA PRO A 57 -7.58 -3.36 -3.81
C PRO A 57 -6.44 -2.39 -4.11
N ARG A 58 -6.33 -1.93 -5.36
CA ARG A 58 -5.33 -0.94 -5.78
C ARG A 58 -5.58 0.42 -5.13
N GLY A 59 -4.48 1.15 -4.86
CA GLY A 59 -4.53 2.48 -4.24
C GLY A 59 -4.99 2.48 -2.78
N ARG A 60 -4.86 1.34 -2.08
CA ARG A 60 -5.21 1.18 -0.66
C ARG A 60 -4.03 0.58 0.09
N VAL A 61 -3.99 0.83 1.40
CA VAL A 61 -3.07 0.17 2.32
C VAL A 61 -3.73 -1.13 2.79
N VAL A 62 -2.95 -2.20 2.79
CA VAL A 62 -3.34 -3.53 3.30
C VAL A 62 -2.34 -3.95 4.36
N GLU A 63 -2.82 -4.48 5.47
CA GLU A 63 -1.99 -5.04 6.53
C GLU A 63 -2.14 -6.57 6.55
N ILE A 64 -1.01 -7.27 6.52
CA ILE A 64 -0.93 -8.72 6.67
C ILE A 64 -0.10 -9.00 7.92
N PHE A 65 -0.75 -9.48 8.98
CA PHE A 65 -0.10 -9.77 10.26
C PHE A 65 -0.34 -11.23 10.66
N GLY A 66 0.53 -11.73 11.54
CA GLY A 66 0.47 -13.10 12.01
C GLY A 66 1.79 -13.57 12.62
N PRO A 67 1.81 -14.75 13.27
CA PRO A 67 3.00 -15.31 13.90
C PRO A 67 4.21 -15.38 12.97
N GLU A 68 5.41 -15.47 13.54
CA GLU A 68 6.61 -15.82 12.78
C GLU A 68 6.38 -17.12 12.00
N SER A 69 6.92 -17.21 10.78
CA SER A 69 6.76 -18.39 9.91
C SER A 69 5.31 -18.75 9.51
N SER A 70 4.33 -17.86 9.72
CA SER A 70 2.94 -18.08 9.28
C SER A 70 2.70 -17.92 7.77
N GLY A 71 3.73 -17.54 7.00
CA GLY A 71 3.65 -17.39 5.54
C GLY A 71 3.41 -15.96 5.04
N LYS A 72 3.52 -14.93 5.90
CA LYS A 72 3.34 -13.51 5.52
C LYS A 72 4.16 -13.12 4.29
N THR A 73 5.48 -13.29 4.36
CA THR A 73 6.40 -12.97 3.26
C THR A 73 6.17 -13.86 2.04
N THR A 74 5.72 -15.10 2.22
CA THR A 74 5.37 -15.96 1.07
C THR A 74 4.14 -15.41 0.33
N LEU A 75 3.10 -15.01 1.06
CA LEU A 75 1.89 -14.41 0.47
C LEU A 75 2.19 -13.09 -0.25
N THR A 76 3.06 -12.24 0.31
CA THR A 76 3.46 -10.98 -0.34
C THR A 76 4.26 -11.23 -1.61
N LEU A 77 5.18 -12.21 -1.62
CA LEU A 77 5.93 -12.60 -2.81
C LEU A 77 5.03 -13.20 -3.90
N GLU A 78 4.05 -14.05 -3.54
CA GLU A 78 3.06 -14.55 -4.50
C GLU A 78 2.21 -13.42 -5.11
N THR A 79 1.82 -12.44 -4.29
CA THR A 79 1.09 -11.25 -4.75
C THR A 79 1.95 -10.40 -5.70
N ILE A 80 3.24 -10.24 -5.41
CA ILE A 80 4.21 -9.59 -6.30
C ILE A 80 4.30 -10.32 -7.63
N ALA A 81 4.41 -11.67 -7.61
CA ALA A 81 4.44 -12.47 -8.82
C ALA A 81 3.17 -12.27 -9.66
N GLN A 82 1.98 -12.19 -9.05
CA GLN A 82 0.74 -11.88 -9.77
C GLN A 82 0.74 -10.46 -10.35
N CYS A 83 1.24 -9.47 -9.61
CA CYS A 83 1.38 -8.10 -10.08
C CYS A 83 2.27 -8.03 -11.33
N GLN A 84 3.46 -8.63 -11.27
CA GLN A 84 4.41 -8.67 -12.38
C GLN A 84 3.86 -9.44 -13.58
N LYS A 85 3.17 -10.57 -13.35
CA LYS A 85 2.51 -11.34 -14.40
C LYS A 85 1.44 -10.54 -15.15
N ALA A 86 0.78 -9.61 -14.47
CA ALA A 86 -0.16 -8.67 -15.08
C ALA A 86 0.52 -7.48 -15.79
N GLY A 87 1.86 -7.45 -15.84
CA GLY A 87 2.65 -6.39 -16.43
C GLY A 87 2.88 -5.18 -15.53
N GLY A 88 2.57 -5.29 -14.24
CA GLY A 88 2.78 -4.22 -13.26
C GLY A 88 4.18 -4.21 -12.65
N THR A 89 4.60 -3.06 -12.16
CA THR A 89 5.87 -2.86 -11.46
C THR A 89 5.69 -3.06 -9.96
N ALA A 90 6.53 -3.87 -9.33
CA ALA A 90 6.50 -4.11 -7.89
C ALA A 90 7.76 -3.59 -7.20
N ALA A 91 7.62 -3.18 -5.94
CA ALA A 91 8.73 -2.84 -5.06
C ALA A 91 8.63 -3.56 -3.71
N PHE A 92 9.78 -3.90 -3.15
CA PHE A 92 9.93 -4.55 -1.85
C PHE A 92 10.88 -3.74 -0.97
N VAL A 93 10.37 -3.20 0.12
CA VAL A 93 11.13 -2.50 1.16
C VAL A 93 11.41 -3.51 2.27
N ASP A 94 12.59 -4.11 2.22
CA ASP A 94 13.08 -5.15 3.13
C ASP A 94 13.75 -4.50 4.35
N ALA A 95 12.95 -4.11 5.33
CA ALA A 95 13.43 -3.60 6.62
C ALA A 95 13.93 -4.74 7.53
N GLU A 96 13.48 -5.99 7.33
CA GLU A 96 13.98 -7.16 8.09
C GLU A 96 15.32 -7.71 7.57
N HIS A 97 15.78 -7.27 6.40
CA HIS A 97 17.01 -7.73 5.75
C HIS A 97 17.03 -9.26 5.55
N ALA A 98 15.85 -9.83 5.28
CA ALA A 98 15.61 -11.28 5.31
C ALA A 98 15.11 -11.86 3.97
N LEU A 99 15.00 -11.03 2.93
CA LEU A 99 14.53 -11.49 1.62
C LEU A 99 15.53 -12.45 0.96
N ASP A 100 15.06 -13.66 0.60
CA ASP A 100 15.82 -14.63 -0.20
C ASP A 100 15.41 -14.53 -1.69
N PRO A 101 16.29 -14.02 -2.58
CA PRO A 101 15.99 -13.90 -4.01
C PRO A 101 15.72 -15.25 -4.69
N ILE A 102 16.38 -16.33 -4.26
CA ILE A 102 16.21 -17.67 -4.85
C ILE A 102 14.82 -18.21 -4.50
N TYR A 103 14.36 -17.98 -3.28
CA TYR A 103 13.01 -18.36 -2.87
C TYR A 103 11.95 -17.53 -3.62
N ALA A 104 12.14 -16.22 -3.73
CA ALA A 104 11.25 -15.34 -4.50
C ALA A 104 11.11 -15.79 -5.97
N GLU A 105 12.22 -16.12 -6.64
CA GLU A 105 12.21 -16.62 -8.01
C GLU A 105 11.42 -17.94 -8.15
N LYS A 106 11.56 -18.85 -7.17
CA LYS A 106 10.78 -20.11 -7.14
C LYS A 106 9.28 -19.89 -6.96
N LEU A 107 8.88 -18.79 -6.31
CA LEU A 107 7.48 -18.38 -6.19
C LEU A 107 6.96 -17.66 -7.45
N GLY A 108 7.81 -17.47 -8.46
CA GLY A 108 7.44 -16.85 -9.75
C GLY A 108 7.64 -15.34 -9.80
N VAL A 109 8.34 -14.76 -8.83
CA VAL A 109 8.76 -13.36 -8.87
C VAL A 109 9.84 -13.20 -9.94
N ASN A 110 9.67 -12.23 -10.83
CA ASN A 110 10.73 -11.77 -11.70
C ASN A 110 11.68 -10.88 -10.88
N VAL A 111 12.72 -11.48 -10.32
CA VAL A 111 13.70 -10.80 -9.47
C VAL A 111 14.50 -9.75 -10.23
N GLY A 112 14.71 -9.93 -11.54
CA GLY A 112 15.43 -8.96 -12.38
C GLY A 112 14.73 -7.60 -12.49
N ASP A 113 13.40 -7.59 -12.40
CA ASP A 113 12.57 -6.38 -12.51
C ASP A 113 11.94 -5.97 -11.17
N LEU A 114 12.25 -6.65 -10.06
CA LEU A 114 11.76 -6.29 -8.73
C LEU A 114 12.61 -5.16 -8.15
N LEU A 115 11.99 -4.02 -7.83
CA LEU A 115 12.66 -2.96 -7.10
C LEU A 115 12.83 -3.37 -5.64
N VAL A 116 14.06 -3.35 -5.12
CA VAL A 116 14.34 -3.71 -3.71
C VAL A 116 15.04 -2.55 -3.01
N SER A 117 14.63 -2.27 -1.78
CA SER A 117 15.31 -1.34 -0.89
C SER A 117 15.53 -1.98 0.46
N GLN A 118 16.74 -1.84 1.01
CA GLN A 118 17.09 -2.23 2.38
C GLN A 118 17.42 -0.94 3.14
N PRO A 119 16.43 -0.29 3.76
CA PRO A 119 16.63 0.96 4.48
C PRO A 119 17.37 0.72 5.80
N ASP A 120 18.08 1.76 6.24
CA ASP A 120 18.77 1.82 7.52
C ASP A 120 17.82 2.21 8.66
N THR A 121 16.79 3.04 8.39
CA THR A 121 15.84 3.52 9.41
C THR A 121 14.38 3.44 8.94
N GLY A 122 13.45 3.45 9.90
CA GLY A 122 12.01 3.46 9.63
C GLY A 122 11.57 4.69 8.83
N GLU A 123 12.10 5.87 9.14
CA GLU A 123 11.81 7.10 8.39
C GLU A 123 12.26 7.01 6.94
N GLN A 124 13.45 6.46 6.70
CA GLN A 124 13.97 6.24 5.35
C GLN A 124 13.09 5.27 4.56
N ALA A 125 12.66 4.17 5.19
CA ALA A 125 11.75 3.21 4.58
C ALA A 125 10.42 3.85 4.12
N LEU A 126 9.85 4.69 4.99
CA LEU A 126 8.59 5.39 4.71
C LEU A 126 8.75 6.50 3.67
N GLU A 127 9.88 7.22 3.68
CA GLU A 127 10.20 8.24 2.65
C GLU A 127 10.36 7.60 1.27
N ILE A 128 11.08 6.47 1.18
CA ILE A 128 11.20 5.69 -0.05
C ILE A 128 9.81 5.24 -0.53
N THR A 129 8.98 4.73 0.39
CA THR A 129 7.62 4.31 0.07
C THR A 129 6.78 5.46 -0.47
N ASP A 130 6.81 6.65 0.15
CA ASP A 130 6.08 7.84 -0.33
C ASP A 130 6.57 8.30 -1.71
N LEU A 131 7.88 8.29 -1.96
CA LEU A 131 8.46 8.63 -3.26
C LEU A 131 8.00 7.65 -4.36
N LEU A 132 8.00 6.35 -4.08
CA LEU A 132 7.53 5.33 -5.01
C LEU A 132 6.03 5.49 -5.31
N VAL A 133 5.19 5.75 -4.30
CA VAL A 133 3.76 6.03 -4.51
C VAL A 133 3.56 7.29 -5.35
N ARG A 134 4.25 8.39 -5.04
CA ARG A 134 4.13 9.67 -5.77
C ARG A 134 4.60 9.59 -7.22
N SER A 135 5.52 8.67 -7.53
CA SER A 135 5.99 8.47 -8.91
C SER A 135 4.86 8.02 -9.84
N GLY A 136 3.83 7.34 -9.33
CA GLY A 136 2.78 6.72 -10.12
C GLY A 136 3.27 5.58 -11.04
N ALA A 137 4.53 5.15 -10.90
CA ALA A 137 5.15 4.13 -11.75
C ALA A 137 5.19 2.73 -11.10
N VAL A 138 4.79 2.61 -9.83
CA VAL A 138 4.79 1.36 -9.06
C VAL A 138 3.36 0.96 -8.73
N ASP A 139 3.01 -0.28 -9.07
CA ASP A 139 1.67 -0.85 -8.93
C ASP A 139 1.43 -1.51 -7.57
N LEU A 140 2.49 -2.07 -6.97
CA LEU A 140 2.46 -2.74 -5.67
C LEU A 140 3.75 -2.46 -4.90
N ILE A 141 3.61 -2.04 -3.64
CA ILE A 141 4.74 -1.85 -2.72
C ILE A 141 4.49 -2.72 -1.49
N VAL A 142 5.47 -3.53 -1.14
CA VAL A 142 5.48 -4.34 0.10
C VAL A 142 6.52 -3.75 1.04
N VAL A 143 6.17 -3.60 2.31
CA VAL A 143 7.09 -3.21 3.39
C VAL A 143 7.17 -4.36 4.39
N ASP A 144 8.32 -5.02 4.47
CA ASP A 144 8.57 -6.16 5.34
C ASP A 144 9.71 -5.81 6.32
N SER A 145 9.45 -5.42 7.56
CA SER A 145 8.15 -5.35 8.25
C SER A 145 8.01 -4.10 9.10
N VAL A 146 6.78 -3.80 9.54
CA VAL A 146 6.48 -2.66 10.44
C VAL A 146 7.26 -2.75 11.75
N ALA A 147 7.50 -3.95 12.27
CA ALA A 147 8.25 -4.15 13.51
C ALA A 147 9.72 -3.75 13.36
N ALA A 148 10.28 -3.84 12.15
CA ALA A 148 11.65 -3.48 11.84
C ALA A 148 11.81 -2.00 11.40
N LEU A 149 10.75 -1.20 11.41
CA LEU A 149 10.81 0.24 11.12
C LEU A 149 11.34 1.02 12.33
N THR A 150 12.58 0.75 12.71
CA THR A 150 13.22 1.35 13.88
C THR A 150 13.53 2.83 13.62
N PRO A 151 13.07 3.76 14.47
CA PRO A 151 13.36 5.18 14.35
C PRO A 151 14.86 5.44 14.41
N LYS A 152 15.31 6.46 13.66
CA LYS A 152 16.72 6.88 13.67
C LYS A 152 17.25 7.14 15.08
N ALA A 153 16.44 7.76 15.94
CA ALA A 153 16.82 8.07 17.32
C ALA A 153 17.09 6.82 18.16
N GLU A 154 16.39 5.71 17.88
CA GLU A 154 16.60 4.44 18.59
C GLU A 154 17.86 3.72 18.07
N ILE A 155 18.17 3.83 16.77
CA ILE A 155 19.40 3.28 16.18
C ILE A 155 20.65 4.01 16.66
N GLU A 156 20.57 5.33 16.81
CA GLU A 156 21.69 6.17 17.29
C GLU A 156 21.83 6.18 18.82
N GLY A 157 20.81 5.71 19.55
CA GLY A 157 20.78 5.66 21.02
C GLY A 157 21.49 4.45 21.62
N GLU A 158 21.56 4.37 22.95
CA GLU A 158 22.11 3.20 23.65
C GLU A 158 21.01 2.17 23.94
N LEU A 159 21.40 0.88 23.94
CA LEU A 159 20.50 -0.21 24.32
C LEU A 159 20.02 -0.02 25.76
N GLY A 160 18.72 0.26 25.92
CA GLY A 160 18.08 0.53 27.21
C GLY A 160 17.54 1.96 27.35
N ASP A 161 17.81 2.84 26.39
CA ASP A 161 17.21 4.18 26.36
C ASP A 161 15.69 4.11 26.14
N SER A 162 14.97 4.85 26.97
CA SER A 162 13.50 4.86 26.96
C SER A 162 12.96 5.80 25.88
N HIS A 163 12.62 5.24 24.72
CA HIS A 163 11.99 5.94 23.60
C HIS A 163 10.45 5.76 23.63
N VAL A 164 9.75 6.51 24.50
CA VAL A 164 8.29 6.33 24.69
C VAL A 164 7.51 6.81 23.46
N GLY A 165 6.96 5.86 22.69
CA GLY A 165 5.98 6.10 21.63
C GLY A 165 6.52 6.68 20.32
N LEU A 166 7.82 6.52 20.04
CA LEU A 166 8.47 7.03 18.83
C LEU A 166 8.00 6.32 17.55
N HIS A 167 7.75 5.01 17.61
CA HIS A 167 7.18 4.25 16.47
C HIS A 167 5.76 4.67 16.08
N ALA A 168 5.02 5.36 16.96
CA ALA A 168 3.59 5.64 16.80
C ALA A 168 3.29 7.08 16.32
N ARG A 169 4.30 7.95 16.22
CA ARG A 169 4.16 9.37 15.87
C ARG A 169 4.77 9.66 14.52
#